data_AF-A0A7V9I1C1-F1
#
_entry.id   AF-A0A7V9I1C1-F1
#
_cell.length_a   1.000
_cell.length_b   1.000
_cell.length_c   1.000
_cell.angle_alpha   90.00
_cell.angle_beta   90.00
_cell.angle_gamma   90.00
#
_symmetry.space_group_name_H-M   'P 1'
#
loop_
_entity.id
_entity.type
_entity.pdbx_description
1 polymer ?
#
loop_
_entity_poly.entity_id
_entity_poly.type
_entity_poly.pdbx_seq_one_letter_code
_entity_poly.pdbx_strand_id
1 'polypeptide(L)'
;MPIQSLEDLLHDSPADRVVEYLRAQFLAAEGIDLTDDALALQRLRAAAAEAVAELATETAVDVSLPFISSTAAGPKHLAVWVSRAVLSA
;
A
#
# COMPACT_ATOMS: atom_id res chain seq x y z
N MET A 1 -8.39 -17.13 -27.31
CA MET A 1 -8.67 -16.79 -25.91
C MET A 1 -7.39 -17.11 -25.15
N PRO A 2 -6.59 -16.11 -24.73
CA PRO A 2 -5.40 -16.40 -23.95
C PRO A 2 -5.87 -16.98 -22.61
N ILE A 3 -5.19 -18.02 -22.18
CA ILE A 3 -5.38 -18.60 -20.86
C ILE A 3 -4.90 -17.51 -19.90
N GLN A 4 -5.84 -16.87 -19.20
CA GLN A 4 -5.52 -15.95 -18.11
C GLN A 4 -4.71 -16.74 -17.09
N SER A 5 -3.55 -16.21 -16.77
CA SER A 5 -2.52 -16.85 -15.96
C SER A 5 -3.08 -17.16 -14.57
N LEU A 6 -2.96 -18.41 -14.12
CA LEU A 6 -3.52 -18.91 -12.83
C LEU A 6 -2.92 -18.16 -11.62
N GLU A 7 -1.76 -17.55 -11.83
CA GLU A 7 -1.09 -16.60 -10.95
C GLU A 7 -1.94 -15.33 -10.69
N ASP A 8 -2.63 -14.76 -11.69
CA ASP A 8 -3.49 -13.56 -11.52
C ASP A 8 -4.73 -13.82 -10.65
N LEU A 9 -5.20 -15.07 -10.57
CA LEU A 9 -6.36 -15.44 -9.76
C LEU A 9 -6.04 -15.59 -8.26
N LEU A 10 -4.76 -15.61 -7.88
CA LEU A 10 -4.27 -15.80 -6.51
C LEU A 10 -3.67 -14.52 -5.88
N HIS A 11 -3.62 -13.40 -6.60
CA HIS A 11 -3.04 -12.13 -6.13
C HIS A 11 -3.97 -11.27 -5.26
N ASP A 12 -5.11 -11.80 -4.81
CA ASP A 12 -6.05 -11.06 -3.97
C ASP A 12 -5.77 -11.31 -2.48
N SER A 13 -4.58 -10.90 -2.02
CA SER A 13 -4.25 -10.96 -0.59
C SER A 13 -4.71 -9.67 0.13
N PRO A 14 -5.08 -9.75 1.42
CA PRO A 14 -5.40 -8.55 2.21
C PRO A 14 -4.25 -7.54 2.24
N ALA A 15 -3.00 -8.02 2.18
CA ALA A 15 -1.82 -7.17 2.12
C ALA A 15 -1.73 -6.42 0.78
N ASP A 16 -2.01 -7.08 -0.35
CA ASP A 16 -2.00 -6.44 -1.67
C ASP A 16 -3.06 -5.34 -1.77
N ARG A 17 -4.25 -5.56 -1.18
CA ARG A 17 -5.29 -4.52 -1.07
C ARG A 17 -4.84 -3.31 -0.26
N VAL A 18 -4.14 -3.54 0.85
CA VAL A 18 -3.57 -2.45 1.66
C VAL A 18 -2.47 -1.73 0.90
N VAL A 19 -1.59 -2.43 0.17
CA VAL A 19 -0.57 -1.79 -0.68
C VAL A 19 -1.21 -0.89 -1.74
N GLU A 20 -2.24 -1.38 -2.43
CA GLU A 20 -3.00 -0.60 -3.41
C GLU A 20 -3.62 0.64 -2.78
N TYR A 21 -4.28 0.49 -1.64
CA TYR A 21 -4.85 1.60 -0.89
C TYR A 21 -3.80 2.64 -0.50
N LEU A 22 -2.69 2.22 0.10
CA LEU A 22 -1.61 3.13 0.50
C LEU A 22 -1.01 3.87 -0.71
N ARG A 23 -0.80 3.17 -1.83
CA ARG A 23 -0.31 3.78 -3.08
C ARG A 23 -1.31 4.80 -3.62
N ALA A 24 -2.59 4.46 -3.67
CA ALA A 24 -3.65 5.35 -4.14
C ALA A 24 -3.78 6.59 -3.26
N GLN A 25 -3.66 6.45 -1.93
CA GLN A 25 -3.67 7.59 -1.01
C GLN A 25 -2.46 8.50 -1.20
N PHE A 26 -1.27 7.92 -1.39
CA PHE A 26 -0.07 8.69 -1.68
C PHE A 26 -0.17 9.44 -3.01
N LEU A 27 -0.64 8.76 -4.06
CA LEU A 27 -0.87 9.36 -5.37
C LEU A 27 -1.90 10.51 -5.29
N ALA A 28 -2.99 10.33 -4.55
CA ALA A 28 -4.01 11.35 -4.37
C ALA A 28 -3.50 12.57 -3.59
N ALA A 29 -2.65 12.36 -2.59
CA ALA A 29 -2.10 13.43 -1.76
C ALA A 29 -0.92 14.17 -2.42
N GLU A 30 -0.02 13.44 -3.08
CA GLU A 30 1.26 13.97 -3.56
C GLU A 30 1.35 14.06 -5.09
N GLY A 31 0.44 13.42 -5.83
CA GLY A 31 0.48 13.36 -7.29
C GLY A 31 1.63 12.49 -7.83
N ILE A 32 2.20 11.62 -6.98
CA ILE A 32 3.36 10.78 -7.31
C ILE A 32 2.92 9.32 -7.32
N ASP A 33 3.15 8.64 -8.44
CA ASP A 33 2.98 7.19 -8.53
C ASP A 33 4.26 6.48 -8.08
N LEU A 34 4.12 5.52 -7.16
CA LEU A 34 5.23 4.72 -6.61
C LEU A 34 5.43 3.40 -7.37
N THR A 35 4.67 3.14 -8.44
CA THR A 35 4.70 1.87 -9.18
C THR A 35 6.07 1.53 -9.76
N ASP A 36 6.86 2.53 -10.16
CA ASP A 36 8.21 2.32 -10.72
C ASP A 36 9.33 2.34 -9.66
N ASP A 37 9.00 2.61 -8.39
CA ASP A 37 9.97 2.65 -7.29
C ASP A 37 9.97 1.32 -6.53
N ALA A 38 10.86 0.41 -6.93
CA ALA A 38 10.98 -0.90 -6.32
C ALA A 38 11.25 -0.87 -4.80
N LEU A 39 12.00 0.13 -4.32
CA LEU A 39 12.29 0.28 -2.89
C LEU A 39 11.05 0.75 -2.14
N ALA A 40 10.33 1.74 -2.68
CA ALA A 40 9.05 2.19 -2.10
C ALA A 40 8.03 1.07 -2.05
N LEU A 41 7.90 0.27 -3.12
CA LEU A 41 7.01 -0.88 -3.17
C LEU A 41 7.35 -1.95 -2.12
N GLN A 42 8.63 -2.25 -1.91
CA GLN A 42 9.04 -3.17 -0.85
C GLN A 42 8.63 -2.66 0.54
N ARG A 43 8.80 -1.36 0.79
CA ARG A 43 8.42 -0.73 2.06
C ARG A 43 6.91 -0.71 2.27
N LEU A 44 6.14 -0.42 1.21
CA LEU A 44 4.68 -0.50 1.25
C LEU A 44 4.20 -1.90 1.58
N ARG A 45 4.80 -2.94 0.98
CA ARG A 45 4.46 -4.35 1.27
C ARG A 45 4.75 -4.72 2.73
N ALA A 46 5.88 -4.28 3.28
CA ALA A 46 6.22 -4.53 4.68
C ALA A 46 5.21 -3.84 5.64
N ALA A 47 4.92 -2.56 5.40
CA ALA A 47 3.95 -1.81 6.18
C ALA A 47 2.53 -2.39 6.05
N ALA A 48 2.15 -2.85 4.86
CA ALA A 48 0.87 -3.50 4.63
C ALA A 48 0.74 -4.82 5.40
N ALA A 49 1.80 -5.65 5.43
CA ALA A 49 1.79 -6.90 6.19
C ALA A 49 1.63 -6.64 7.70
N GLU A 50 2.31 -5.63 8.23
CA GLU A 50 2.19 -5.19 9.62
C GLU A 50 0.78 -4.65 9.91
N ALA A 51 0.26 -3.77 9.06
CA ALA A 51 -1.08 -3.22 9.16
C ALA A 51 -2.17 -4.31 9.14
N VAL A 52 -2.04 -5.33 8.28
CA VAL A 52 -2.98 -6.47 8.24
C VAL A 52 -2.96 -7.25 9.55
N ALA A 53 -1.78 -7.47 10.14
CA ALA A 53 -1.66 -8.18 11.41
C ALA A 53 -2.34 -7.39 12.55
N GLU A 54 -2.17 -6.07 12.58
CA GLU A 54 -2.84 -5.20 13.56
C GLU A 54 -4.36 -5.13 13.34
N LEU A 55 -4.81 -4.98 12.09
CA LEU A 55 -6.23 -4.94 11.72
C LEU A 55 -6.97 -6.27 11.91
N ALA A 56 -6.26 -7.36 12.23
CA ALA A 56 -6.90 -8.60 12.66
C ALA A 56 -7.63 -8.42 14.00
N THR A 57 -7.14 -7.53 14.87
CA THR A 57 -7.72 -7.21 16.18
C THR A 57 -8.26 -5.80 16.27
N GLU A 58 -7.65 -4.85 15.57
CA GLU A 58 -8.02 -3.44 15.58
C GLU A 58 -8.98 -3.07 14.43
N THR A 59 -9.68 -1.95 14.59
CA THR A 59 -10.60 -1.44 13.55
C THR A 59 -9.92 -0.48 12.58
N ALA A 60 -8.84 0.17 13.00
CA ALA A 60 -8.02 1.06 12.19
C ALA A 60 -6.57 1.08 12.73
N VAL A 61 -5.61 1.35 11.85
CA VAL A 61 -4.19 1.47 12.15
C VAL A 61 -3.61 2.70 11.44
N ASP A 62 -2.70 3.42 12.10
CA ASP A 62 -1.94 4.52 11.50
C ASP A 62 -0.71 3.95 10.80
N VAL A 63 -0.63 4.10 9.48
CA VAL A 63 0.54 3.70 8.69
C VAL A 63 1.35 4.93 8.33
N SER A 64 2.58 4.99 8.86
CA SER A 64 3.53 6.07 8.64
C SER A 64 4.85 5.58 8.05
N LEU A 65 5.12 5.97 6.79
CA LEU A 65 6.35 5.64 6.08
C LEU A 65 7.13 6.92 5.75
N PRO A 66 8.17 7.24 6.53
CA PRO A 66 8.97 8.43 6.27
C PRO A 66 9.92 8.22 5.09
N PHE A 67 10.16 9.27 4.31
CA PHE A 67 11.10 9.27 3.17
C PHE A 67 10.75 8.16 2.15
N ILE A 68 9.46 8.05 1.80
CA ILE A 68 8.99 7.02 0.86
C ILE A 68 9.27 7.39 -0.60
N SER A 69 9.37 8.68 -0.91
CA SER A 69 9.74 9.21 -2.23
C SER A 69 10.48 10.55 -2.10
N SER A 70 11.06 11.06 -3.18
CA SER A 70 11.76 12.35 -3.21
C SER A 70 11.40 13.14 -4.46
N THR A 71 11.13 14.44 -4.27
CA THR A 71 10.85 15.39 -5.35
C THR A 71 11.90 16.50 -5.36
N ALA A 72 11.86 17.38 -6.37
CA ALA A 72 12.67 18.60 -6.38
C ALA A 72 12.42 19.52 -5.16
N ALA A 73 11.25 19.40 -4.51
CA ALA A 73 10.91 20.15 -3.31
C ALA A 73 11.40 19.49 -2.02
N GLY A 74 11.93 18.26 -2.09
CA GLY A 74 12.42 17.50 -0.94
C GLY A 74 11.77 16.12 -0.79
N PRO A 75 12.10 15.41 0.30
CA PRO A 75 11.55 14.09 0.59
C PRO A 75 10.05 14.15 0.90
N LYS A 76 9.37 13.05 0.62
CA LYS A 76 7.95 12.84 0.86
C LYS A 76 7.73 11.69 1.83
N HIS A 77 6.64 11.79 2.58
CA HIS A 77 6.25 10.85 3.62
C HIS A 77 4.83 10.38 3.34
N LEU A 78 4.53 9.14 3.68
CA LEU A 78 3.16 8.64 3.71
C LEU A 78 2.71 8.58 5.17
N ALA A 79 1.55 9.16 5.48
CA ALA A 79 0.89 9.06 6.78
C ALA A 79 -0.61 8.92 6.54
N VAL A 80 -1.15 7.72 6.74
CA VAL A 80 -2.51 7.36 6.34
C VAL A 80 -3.12 6.44 7.38
N TRP A 81 -4.37 6.72 7.76
CA TRP A 81 -5.19 5.78 8.52
C TRP A 81 -5.76 4.70 7.58
N VAL A 82 -5.46 3.44 7.89
CA VAL A 82 -6.02 2.27 7.20
C VAL A 82 -7.09 1.66 8.09
N SER A 83 -8.30 1.49 7.56
CA SER A 83 -9.39 0.82 8.28
C SER A 83 -9.46 -0.66 7.91
N ARG A 84 -10.00 -1.48 8.82
CA ARG A 84 -10.22 -2.91 8.56
C ARG A 84 -11.09 -3.18 7.33
N ALA A 85 -11.95 -2.22 6.95
CA ALA A 85 -12.77 -2.31 5.74
C ALA A 85 -11.93 -2.45 4.45
N VAL A 86 -10.69 -1.93 4.44
CA VAL A 86 -9.76 -2.06 3.31
C VAL A 86 -9.40 -3.53 3.06
N LEU A 87 -9.41 -4.40 4.07
CA LEU A 87 -9.05 -5.81 3.92
C LEU A 87 -10.07 -6.62 3.10
N SER A 88 -11.31 -6.13 2.99
CA SER A 88 -12.43 -6.82 2.34
C SER A 88 -13.04 -6.05 1.16
N ALA A 89 -12.52 -4.86 0.85
CA ALA A 89 -12.91 -4.07 -0.31
C ALA A 89 -12.32 -4.66 -1.60
#